data_AF-A0A9D4SW34-F1
#
_entry.id   AF-A0A9D4SW34-F1
#
_cell.length_a   1.000
_cell.length_b   1.000
_cell.length_c   1.000
_cell.angle_alpha   90.00
_cell.angle_beta   90.00
_cell.angle_gamma   90.00
#
_symmetry.space_group_name_H-M   'P 1'
#
loop_
_entity.id
_entity.type
_entity.pdbx_description
1 polymer ?
#
loop_
_entity_poly.entity_id
_entity_poly.type
_entity_poly.pdbx_seq_one_letter_code
_entity_poly.pdbx_strand_id
1 'polypeptide(L)'
;MAISLLSALPKLDPEQAATVVITVGMSPSISFTVPSVKELVRGCEQIMVENLSSYAPKTIRAILASLMRDSRKSSLLEAIVHHSTDNHWPLSELSLVLDCCYRHEYATPHLSEYVAERIVKEEENIIQDKRVSVVCFADLVAACPKHTDLFREAARILASCQEKISTVELLAPQVFTRLVANLARLHCFPKELLGRAFDEQFLNKARFKDFAVVMRKGEYPVAINTQLASASDGGYSYIEDLKVPEDAKV
;
A
#
# COMPACT_ATOMS: atom_id res chain seq x y z
N MET A 1 5.40 17.30 30.22
CA MET A 1 5.75 17.76 28.85
C MET A 1 4.55 17.70 27.91
N ALA A 2 3.94 16.54 27.63
CA ALA A 2 2.75 16.45 26.76
C ALA A 2 1.57 17.34 27.22
N ILE A 3 1.27 17.36 28.52
CA ILE A 3 0.23 18.24 29.11
C ILE A 3 0.57 19.73 28.93
N SER A 4 1.86 20.09 29.06
CA SER A 4 2.33 21.46 28.83
C SER A 4 2.24 21.85 27.36
N LEU A 5 2.56 20.94 26.44
CA LEU A 5 2.42 21.17 24.99
C LEU A 5 0.96 21.24 24.55
N LEU A 6 0.07 20.43 25.16
CA LEU A 6 -1.38 20.55 24.95
C LEU A 6 -1.90 21.93 25.32
N SER A 7 -1.47 22.47 26.47
CA SER A 7 -1.86 23.83 26.88
C SER A 7 -1.29 24.92 25.96
N ALA A 8 -0.23 24.61 25.20
CA ALA A 8 0.39 25.50 24.23
C ALA A 8 -0.13 25.30 22.79
N LEU A 9 -0.98 24.30 22.53
CA LEU A 9 -1.47 23.94 21.20
C LEU A 9 -2.06 25.14 20.42
N PRO A 10 -2.85 26.05 21.02
CA PRO A 10 -3.37 27.22 20.32
C PRO A 10 -2.30 28.22 19.85
N LYS A 11 -1.04 28.07 20.29
CA LYS A 11 0.08 28.95 19.99
C LYS A 11 1.15 28.28 19.13
N LEU A 12 0.97 27.00 18.77
CA LEU A 12 1.94 26.31 17.93
C LEU A 12 1.84 26.81 16.50
N ASP A 13 2.99 27.12 15.91
CA ASP A 13 3.07 27.40 14.48
C ASP A 13 3.05 26.09 13.64
N PRO A 14 2.82 26.18 12.32
CA PRO A 14 2.76 25.00 11.46
C PRO A 14 4.04 24.16 11.44
N GLU A 15 5.22 24.76 11.59
CA GLU A 15 6.51 24.04 11.58
C GLU A 15 6.70 23.25 12.88
N GLN A 16 6.32 23.84 14.02
CA GLN A 16 6.31 23.20 15.32
C GLN A 16 5.32 22.04 15.35
N ALA A 17 4.11 22.22 14.81
CA ALA A 17 3.11 21.16 14.69
C ALA A 17 3.65 19.98 13.87
N ALA A 18 4.24 20.23 12.70
CA ALA A 18 4.87 19.20 11.87
C ALA A 18 6.01 18.50 12.61
N THR A 19 6.86 19.23 13.32
CA THR A 19 7.96 18.67 14.11
C THR A 19 7.45 17.71 15.19
N VAL A 20 6.38 18.06 15.89
CA VAL A 20 5.75 17.19 16.90
C VAL A 20 5.23 15.92 16.25
N VAL A 21 4.47 16.01 15.15
CA VAL A 21 3.92 14.82 14.46
C VAL A 21 5.04 13.90 13.96
N ILE A 22 6.06 14.45 13.31
CA ILE A 22 7.20 13.67 12.81
C ILE A 22 7.93 13.00 13.97
N THR A 23 8.26 13.75 15.03
CA THR A 23 9.02 13.23 16.18
C THR A 23 8.26 12.11 16.88
N VAL A 24 6.96 12.30 17.08
CA VAL A 24 6.11 11.31 17.75
C VAL A 24 5.90 10.07 16.89
N GLY A 25 5.65 10.23 15.58
CA GLY A 25 5.45 9.12 14.64
C GLY A 25 6.73 8.30 14.39
N MET A 26 7.92 8.89 14.58
CA MET A 26 9.19 8.18 14.46
C MET A 26 9.58 7.38 15.72
N SER A 27 8.83 7.51 16.83
CA SER A 27 9.13 6.85 18.10
C SER A 27 8.51 5.44 18.18
N PRO A 28 9.30 4.38 18.44
CA PRO A 28 8.90 3.00 18.16
C PRO A 28 7.90 2.33 19.12
N SER A 29 7.52 2.89 20.29
CA SER A 29 6.82 2.03 21.27
C SER A 29 6.08 2.65 22.47
N ILE A 30 6.00 3.96 22.67
CA ILE A 30 5.42 4.50 23.94
C ILE A 30 4.46 5.69 23.77
N SER A 31 4.51 6.40 22.65
CA SER A 31 3.86 7.72 22.56
C SER A 31 2.32 7.66 22.59
N PHE A 32 1.68 6.66 21.98
CA PHE A 32 0.22 6.73 21.74
C PHE A 32 -0.67 6.05 22.79
N THR A 33 -0.09 5.33 23.76
CA THR A 33 -0.86 4.79 24.89
C THR A 33 -1.26 5.87 25.88
N VAL A 34 -0.60 7.04 25.84
CA VAL A 34 -0.88 8.18 26.70
C VAL A 34 -1.94 9.07 26.03
N PRO A 35 -3.15 9.22 26.61
CA PRO A 35 -4.24 9.98 25.98
C PRO A 35 -3.87 11.42 25.62
N SER A 36 -3.10 12.09 26.49
CA SER A 36 -2.65 13.47 26.24
C SER A 36 -1.72 13.60 25.04
N VAL A 37 -0.94 12.58 24.72
CA VAL A 37 -0.08 12.59 23.52
C VAL A 37 -0.91 12.36 22.27
N LYS A 38 -1.92 11.48 22.34
CA LYS A 38 -2.86 11.27 21.23
C LYS A 38 -3.64 12.55 20.90
N GLU A 39 -4.11 13.26 21.91
CA GLU A 39 -4.80 14.54 21.75
C GLU A 39 -3.88 15.62 21.18
N LEU A 40 -2.63 15.69 21.68
CA LEU A 40 -1.62 16.62 21.18
C LEU A 40 -1.37 16.39 19.69
N VAL A 41 -1.14 15.14 19.31
CA VAL A 41 -0.88 14.78 17.91
C VAL A 41 -2.08 15.09 17.03
N ARG A 42 -3.30 14.81 17.49
CA ARG A 42 -4.52 15.14 16.73
C ARG A 42 -4.67 16.64 16.49
N GLY A 43 -4.38 17.46 17.50
CA GLY A 43 -4.43 18.92 17.34
C GLY A 43 -3.31 19.43 16.42
N CYS A 44 -2.10 18.86 16.51
CA CYS A 44 -1.03 19.19 15.56
C CYS A 44 -1.36 18.75 14.12
N GLU A 45 -1.95 17.57 13.93
CA GLU A 45 -2.44 17.10 12.63
C GLU A 45 -3.46 18.08 12.05
N GLN A 46 -4.38 18.61 12.86
CA GLN A 46 -5.36 19.61 12.41
C GLN A 46 -4.69 20.91 11.92
N ILE A 47 -3.73 21.45 12.68
CA ILE A 47 -2.95 22.63 12.27
C ILE A 47 -2.24 22.35 10.93
N MET A 48 -1.68 21.15 10.77
CA MET A 48 -1.01 20.76 9.53
C MET A 48 -1.97 20.65 8.35
N VAL A 49 -3.16 20.09 8.54
CA VAL A 49 -4.19 20.00 7.50
C VAL A 49 -4.57 21.40 7.00
N GLU A 50 -4.76 22.35 7.91
CA GLU A 50 -5.11 23.74 7.58
C GLU A 50 -4.01 24.49 6.84
N ASN A 51 -2.75 24.05 6.98
CA ASN A 51 -1.58 24.71 6.42
C ASN A 51 -0.86 23.85 5.36
N LEU A 52 -1.50 22.81 4.83
CA LEU A 52 -0.83 21.79 4.04
C LEU A 52 -0.07 22.33 2.82
N SER A 53 -0.66 23.33 2.13
CA SER A 53 -0.08 23.99 0.95
C SER A 53 1.17 24.83 1.25
N SER A 54 1.43 25.14 2.53
CA SER A 54 2.58 25.94 2.96
C SER A 54 3.85 25.12 3.17
N TYR A 55 3.72 23.80 3.33
CA TYR A 55 4.86 22.95 3.64
C TYR A 55 5.72 22.66 2.41
N ALA A 56 7.04 22.73 2.59
CA ALA A 56 7.99 22.30 1.59
C ALA A 56 7.84 20.79 1.29
N PRO A 57 8.13 20.33 0.05
CA PRO A 57 8.04 18.92 -0.32
C PRO A 57 8.86 17.99 0.59
N LYS A 58 10.02 18.45 1.10
CA LYS A 58 10.84 17.69 2.05
C LYS A 58 10.11 17.43 3.37
N THR A 59 9.33 18.40 3.84
CA THR A 59 8.54 18.29 5.07
C THR A 59 7.41 17.28 4.87
N ILE A 60 6.68 17.36 3.75
CA ILE A 60 5.66 16.37 3.37
C ILE A 60 6.23 14.95 3.35
N ARG A 61 7.41 14.75 2.75
CA ARG A 61 8.07 13.42 2.74
C ARG A 61 8.41 12.92 4.14
N ALA A 62 8.87 13.81 5.03
CA ALA A 62 9.15 13.45 6.42
C ALA A 62 7.86 13.08 7.18
N ILE A 63 6.76 13.79 6.92
CA ILE A 63 5.43 13.49 7.46
C ILE A 63 4.98 12.11 6.99
N LEU A 64 5.00 11.83 5.69
CA LEU A 64 4.63 10.52 5.14
C LEU A 64 5.49 9.39 5.72
N ALA A 65 6.81 9.60 5.85
CA ALA A 65 7.71 8.62 6.47
C ALA A 65 7.36 8.34 7.94
N SER A 66 6.92 9.36 8.69
CA SER A 66 6.44 9.18 10.06
C SER A 66 5.12 8.41 10.10
N LEU A 67 4.19 8.70 9.19
CA LEU A 67 2.92 7.98 9.08
C LEU A 67 3.13 6.51 8.71
N MET A 68 4.12 6.17 7.87
CA MET A 68 4.41 4.78 7.50
C MET A 68 4.87 3.88 8.66
N ARG A 69 5.29 4.47 9.78
CA ARG A 69 5.67 3.77 11.01
C ARG A 69 4.53 3.71 12.02
N ASP A 70 3.52 4.53 11.83
CA ASP A 70 2.34 4.61 12.66
C ASP A 70 1.25 3.69 12.10
N SER A 71 0.52 2.98 12.98
CA SER A 71 -0.63 2.16 12.59
C SER A 71 -1.97 2.89 12.73
N ARG A 72 -1.95 4.14 13.20
CA ARG A 72 -3.17 4.93 13.40
C ARG A 72 -3.68 5.49 12.08
N LYS A 73 -4.98 5.30 11.84
CA LYS A 73 -5.71 6.05 10.81
C LYS A 73 -5.66 7.54 11.14
N SER A 74 -4.99 8.31 10.29
CA SER A 74 -4.77 9.73 10.46
C SER A 74 -5.58 10.51 9.44
N SER A 75 -6.39 11.49 9.89
CA SER A 75 -7.09 12.43 9.00
C SER A 75 -6.11 13.27 8.17
N LEU A 76 -4.86 13.38 8.63
CA LEU A 76 -3.79 14.01 7.87
C LEU A 76 -3.46 13.25 6.57
N LEU A 77 -3.52 11.91 6.58
CA LEU A 77 -3.29 11.12 5.36
C LEU A 77 -4.36 11.41 4.31
N GLU A 78 -5.63 11.43 4.71
CA GLU A 78 -6.75 11.77 3.84
C GLU A 78 -6.60 13.17 3.24
N ALA A 79 -6.24 14.16 4.06
CA ALA A 79 -5.95 15.52 3.58
C ALA A 79 -4.76 15.57 2.60
N ILE A 80 -3.69 14.82 2.87
CA ILE A 80 -2.54 14.72 1.95
C ILE A 80 -2.96 14.09 0.63
N VAL A 81 -3.78 13.04 0.66
CA VAL A 81 -4.32 12.41 -0.55
C VAL A 81 -5.10 13.45 -1.37
N HIS A 82 -6.11 14.10 -0.78
CA HIS A 82 -6.91 15.12 -1.46
C HIS A 82 -6.04 16.22 -2.05
N HIS A 83 -5.11 16.75 -1.26
CA HIS A 83 -4.22 17.80 -1.74
C HIS A 83 -3.33 17.31 -2.89
N SER A 84 -2.82 16.07 -2.84
CA SER A 84 -2.00 15.49 -3.91
C SER A 84 -2.79 15.23 -5.21
N THR A 85 -4.07 14.86 -5.09
CA THR A 85 -4.95 14.63 -6.24
C THR A 85 -5.39 15.95 -6.86
N ASP A 86 -5.79 16.92 -6.04
CA ASP A 86 -6.29 18.22 -6.51
C ASP A 86 -5.17 19.01 -7.21
N ASN A 87 -3.96 18.97 -6.66
CA ASN A 87 -2.79 19.65 -7.21
C ASN A 87 -2.00 18.81 -8.21
N HIS A 88 -2.52 17.65 -8.61
CA HIS A 88 -1.93 16.79 -9.64
C HIS A 88 -0.44 16.51 -9.43
N TRP A 89 -0.05 16.09 -8.23
CA TRP A 89 1.37 15.88 -7.90
C TRP A 89 2.07 14.91 -8.88
N PRO A 90 3.40 15.05 -9.05
CA PRO A 90 4.18 14.14 -9.89
C PRO A 90 4.04 12.69 -9.43
N LEU A 91 4.03 11.73 -10.37
CA LEU A 91 3.83 10.30 -10.07
C LEU A 91 4.85 9.72 -9.08
N SER A 92 6.07 10.28 -9.03
CA SER A 92 7.11 9.88 -8.09
C SER A 92 6.78 10.30 -6.65
N GLU A 93 6.14 11.45 -6.45
CA GLU A 93 5.66 11.90 -5.15
C GLU A 93 4.37 11.20 -4.76
N LEU A 94 3.46 11.03 -5.74
CA LEU A 94 2.25 10.25 -5.57
C LEU A 94 2.58 8.81 -5.13
N SER A 95 3.63 8.19 -5.68
CA SER A 95 4.10 6.84 -5.25
C SER A 95 4.30 6.73 -3.73
N LEU A 96 4.85 7.77 -3.09
CA LEU A 96 5.08 7.80 -1.64
C LEU A 96 3.76 7.93 -0.87
N VAL A 97 2.84 8.75 -1.37
CA VAL A 97 1.49 8.88 -0.80
C VAL A 97 0.75 7.55 -0.91
N LEU A 98 0.84 6.87 -2.06
CA LEU A 98 0.17 5.58 -2.29
C LEU A 98 0.75 4.45 -1.43
N ASP A 99 2.06 4.43 -1.20
CA ASP A 99 2.67 3.46 -0.28
C ASP A 99 2.15 3.67 1.16
N CYS A 100 2.01 4.93 1.58
CA CYS A 100 1.40 5.27 2.86
C CYS A 100 -0.07 4.83 2.92
N CYS A 101 -0.85 5.07 1.84
CA CYS A 101 -2.23 4.63 1.71
C CYS A 101 -2.36 3.10 1.88
N TYR A 102 -1.52 2.33 1.20
CA TYR A 102 -1.50 0.86 1.31
C TYR A 102 -1.26 0.41 2.76
N ARG A 103 -0.26 0.99 3.45
CA ARG A 103 0.03 0.64 4.85
C ARG A 103 -1.09 0.94 5.83
N HIS A 104 -1.87 1.98 5.55
CA HIS A 104 -3.01 2.40 6.37
C HIS A 104 -4.34 1.80 5.93
N GLU A 105 -4.31 0.87 4.96
CA GLU A 105 -5.50 0.28 4.34
C GLU A 105 -6.48 1.36 3.82
N TYR A 106 -5.92 2.49 3.36
CA TYR A 106 -6.68 3.61 2.82
C TYR A 106 -6.78 3.47 1.30
N ALA A 107 -7.94 3.03 0.82
CA ALA A 107 -8.26 3.00 -0.60
C ALA A 107 -9.74 3.37 -0.79
N THR A 108 -10.02 4.28 -1.70
CA THR A 108 -11.39 4.66 -2.07
C THR A 108 -11.60 4.40 -3.56
N PRO A 109 -12.84 4.09 -4.01
CA PRO A 109 -13.12 3.89 -5.42
C PRO A 109 -12.71 5.07 -6.31
N HIS A 110 -12.87 6.30 -5.78
CA HIS A 110 -12.48 7.52 -6.49
C HIS A 110 -10.96 7.63 -6.64
N LEU A 111 -10.21 7.35 -5.58
CA LEU A 111 -8.75 7.37 -5.62
C LEU A 111 -8.19 6.29 -6.55
N SER A 112 -8.71 5.06 -6.50
CA SER A 112 -8.29 3.98 -7.41
C SER A 112 -8.57 4.33 -8.87
N GLU A 113 -9.70 4.97 -9.17
CA GLU A 113 -10.05 5.44 -10.51
C GLU A 113 -9.14 6.58 -10.97
N TYR A 114 -8.93 7.59 -10.13
CA TYR A 114 -7.97 8.67 -10.40
C TYR A 114 -6.57 8.11 -10.73
N VAL A 115 -6.08 7.17 -9.93
CA VAL A 115 -4.76 6.56 -10.16
C VAL A 115 -4.72 5.74 -11.44
N ALA A 116 -5.78 4.99 -11.75
CA ALA A 116 -5.89 4.28 -13.04
C ALA A 116 -5.83 5.26 -14.22
N GLU A 117 -6.54 6.39 -14.15
CA GLU A 117 -6.46 7.45 -15.17
C GLU A 117 -5.06 8.04 -15.30
N ARG A 118 -4.39 8.33 -14.18
CA ARG A 118 -3.03 8.87 -14.19
C ARG A 118 -2.04 7.89 -14.84
N ILE A 119 -2.15 6.59 -14.57
CA ILE A 119 -1.29 5.57 -15.21
C ILE A 119 -1.46 5.61 -16.74
N VAL A 120 -2.70 5.63 -17.23
CA VAL A 120 -2.99 5.61 -18.67
C VAL A 120 -2.58 6.91 -19.35
N LYS A 121 -2.84 8.07 -18.72
CA LYS A 121 -2.51 9.39 -19.28
C LYS A 121 -1.00 9.67 -19.29
N GLU A 122 -0.24 9.07 -18.39
CA GLU A 122 1.19 9.33 -18.21
C GLU A 122 2.06 8.07 -18.32
N GLU A 123 1.70 7.17 -19.24
CA GLU A 123 2.41 5.91 -19.48
C GLU A 123 3.93 6.09 -19.58
N GLU A 124 4.39 7.07 -20.37
CA GLU A 124 5.82 7.31 -20.57
C GLU A 124 6.56 7.62 -19.26
N ASN A 125 5.94 8.43 -18.38
CA ASN A 125 6.50 8.75 -17.07
C ASN A 125 6.51 7.51 -16.16
N ILE A 126 5.46 6.67 -16.22
CA ILE A 126 5.40 5.40 -15.48
C ILE A 126 6.55 4.48 -15.92
N ILE A 127 6.90 4.44 -17.21
CA ILE A 127 7.96 3.57 -17.73
C ILE A 127 9.35 4.13 -17.42
N GLN A 128 9.58 5.42 -17.70
CA GLN A 128 10.92 6.01 -17.69
C GLN A 128 11.39 6.48 -16.29
N ASP A 129 10.50 7.04 -15.45
CA ASP A 129 10.92 7.57 -14.14
C ASP A 129 11.13 6.43 -13.14
N LYS A 130 12.39 6.11 -12.85
CA LYS A 130 12.78 5.04 -11.90
C LYS A 130 12.23 5.23 -10.49
N ARG A 131 11.83 6.45 -10.11
CA ARG A 131 11.27 6.75 -8.79
C ARG A 131 9.80 6.36 -8.66
N VAL A 132 9.11 6.16 -9.78
CA VAL A 132 7.70 5.74 -9.80
C VAL A 132 7.60 4.25 -9.49
N SER A 133 6.86 3.91 -8.44
CA SER A 133 6.70 2.54 -7.98
C SER A 133 5.49 1.87 -8.62
N VAL A 134 5.73 0.93 -9.54
CA VAL A 134 4.65 0.13 -10.16
C VAL A 134 3.87 -0.70 -9.15
N VAL A 135 4.51 -1.06 -8.03
CA VAL A 135 3.90 -1.82 -6.93
C VAL A 135 2.83 -0.98 -6.24
N CYS A 136 3.17 0.25 -5.82
CA CYS A 136 2.24 1.10 -5.07
C CYS A 136 1.01 1.48 -5.92
N PHE A 137 1.22 1.72 -7.21
CA PHE A 137 0.13 1.96 -8.16
C PHE A 137 -0.74 0.71 -8.35
N ALA A 138 -0.15 -0.48 -8.54
CA ALA A 138 -0.90 -1.72 -8.65
C ALA A 138 -1.69 -2.05 -7.37
N ASP A 139 -1.07 -1.90 -6.19
CA ASP A 139 -1.69 -2.12 -4.89
C ASP A 139 -2.96 -1.27 -4.73
N LEU A 140 -2.89 0.03 -5.07
CA LEU A 140 -4.02 0.92 -4.92
C LEU A 140 -5.14 0.67 -5.94
N VAL A 141 -4.79 0.46 -7.21
CA VAL A 141 -5.80 0.23 -8.26
C VAL A 141 -6.50 -1.11 -8.03
N ALA A 142 -5.78 -2.14 -7.57
CA ALA A 142 -6.34 -3.45 -7.24
C ALA A 142 -7.12 -3.50 -5.91
N ALA A 143 -7.01 -2.46 -5.06
CA ALA A 143 -7.74 -2.38 -3.80
C ALA A 143 -9.26 -2.18 -4.02
N CYS A 144 -9.64 -1.39 -5.03
CA CYS A 144 -11.04 -1.17 -5.44
C CYS A 144 -11.20 -1.43 -6.94
N PRO A 145 -11.05 -2.69 -7.41
CA PRO A 145 -11.01 -3.00 -8.82
C PRO A 145 -12.38 -2.78 -9.47
N LYS A 146 -12.39 -2.15 -10.65
CA LYS A 146 -13.57 -2.08 -11.51
C LYS A 146 -13.32 -2.89 -12.79
N HIS A 147 -14.37 -3.53 -13.30
CA HIS A 147 -14.30 -4.28 -14.57
C HIS A 147 -14.45 -3.34 -15.78
N THR A 148 -13.57 -2.34 -15.88
CA THR A 148 -13.56 -1.36 -16.99
C THR A 148 -12.28 -1.47 -17.80
N ASP A 149 -12.31 -1.00 -19.04
CA ASP A 149 -11.13 -0.99 -19.91
C ASP A 149 -10.02 -0.10 -19.34
N LEU A 150 -10.37 0.96 -18.63
CA LEU A 150 -9.42 1.84 -17.93
C LEU A 150 -8.52 1.06 -16.96
N PHE A 151 -9.11 0.24 -16.08
CA PHE A 151 -8.36 -0.51 -15.06
C PHE A 151 -7.51 -1.61 -15.70
N ARG A 152 -8.04 -2.25 -16.75
CA ARG A 152 -7.31 -3.26 -17.51
C ARG A 152 -6.12 -2.65 -18.24
N GLU A 153 -6.29 -1.47 -18.83
CA GLU A 153 -5.21 -0.76 -19.53
C GLU A 153 -4.13 -0.28 -18.57
N ALA A 154 -4.52 0.31 -17.44
CA ALA A 154 -3.59 0.65 -16.38
C ALA A 154 -2.75 -0.57 -15.94
N ALA A 155 -3.38 -1.73 -15.77
CA ALA A 155 -2.66 -2.96 -15.43
C ALA A 155 -1.71 -3.44 -16.54
N ARG A 156 -2.04 -3.27 -17.83
CA ARG A 156 -1.13 -3.60 -18.95
C ARG A 156 0.11 -2.70 -18.95
N ILE A 157 -0.07 -1.40 -18.73
CA ILE A 157 1.04 -0.44 -18.63
C ILE A 157 1.95 -0.79 -17.45
N LEU A 158 1.37 -1.10 -16.28
CA LEU A 158 2.16 -1.52 -15.13
C LEU A 158 2.93 -2.84 -15.42
N ALA A 159 2.29 -3.79 -16.13
CA ALA A 159 2.92 -5.05 -16.52
C ALA A 159 4.01 -4.91 -17.59
N SER A 160 4.01 -3.83 -18.39
CA SER A 160 5.03 -3.57 -19.41
C SER A 160 6.35 -3.05 -18.82
N CYS A 161 6.34 -2.60 -17.57
CA CYS A 161 7.49 -2.04 -16.85
C CYS A 161 8.53 -3.09 -16.40
N GLN A 162 9.09 -3.85 -17.35
CA GLN A 162 9.93 -5.03 -17.09
C GLN A 162 11.17 -4.75 -16.22
N GLU A 163 11.86 -3.63 -16.41
CA GLU A 163 13.04 -3.28 -15.59
C GLU A 163 12.67 -3.13 -14.10
N LYS A 164 11.55 -2.45 -13.84
CA LYS A 164 11.04 -2.23 -12.48
C LYS A 164 10.56 -3.54 -11.85
N ILE A 165 9.82 -4.33 -12.62
CA ILE A 165 9.31 -5.64 -12.17
C ILE A 165 10.46 -6.58 -11.83
N SER A 166 11.48 -6.66 -12.70
CA SER A 166 12.64 -7.53 -12.48
C SER A 166 13.45 -7.10 -11.24
N THR A 167 13.51 -5.80 -10.97
CA THR A 167 14.13 -5.26 -9.74
C THR A 167 13.36 -5.70 -8.49
N VAL A 168 12.02 -5.66 -8.53
CA VAL A 168 11.17 -6.11 -7.42
C VAL A 168 11.27 -7.62 -7.21
N GLU A 169 11.29 -8.40 -8.30
CA GLU A 169 11.48 -9.86 -8.25
C GLU A 169 12.79 -10.24 -7.54
N LEU A 170 13.88 -9.53 -7.85
CA LEU A 170 15.19 -9.79 -7.27
C LEU A 170 15.29 -9.36 -5.80
N LEU A 171 14.76 -8.18 -5.45
CA LEU A 171 14.96 -7.57 -4.13
C LEU A 171 13.90 -7.99 -3.10
N ALA A 172 12.67 -8.25 -3.56
CA ALA A 172 11.53 -8.57 -2.71
C ALA A 172 10.56 -9.53 -3.42
N PRO A 173 10.90 -10.83 -3.52
CA PRO A 173 10.09 -11.87 -4.17
C PRO A 173 8.61 -11.89 -3.74
N GLN A 174 8.35 -11.60 -2.47
CA GLN A 174 7.00 -11.53 -1.91
C GLN A 174 6.20 -10.33 -2.41
N VAL A 175 6.86 -9.20 -2.63
CA VAL A 175 6.24 -8.00 -3.20
C VAL A 175 6.00 -8.21 -4.70
N PHE A 176 6.91 -8.92 -5.39
CA PHE A 176 6.70 -9.31 -6.79
C PHE A 176 5.48 -10.21 -6.95
N THR A 177 5.32 -11.23 -6.11
CA THR A 177 4.15 -12.12 -6.14
C THR A 177 2.86 -11.36 -5.89
N ARG A 178 2.88 -10.42 -4.92
CA ARG A 178 1.74 -9.52 -4.66
C ARG A 178 1.41 -8.64 -5.87
N LEU A 179 2.42 -8.04 -6.51
CA LEU A 179 2.23 -7.25 -7.72
C LEU A 179 1.55 -8.08 -8.81
N VAL A 180 2.04 -9.29 -9.08
CA VAL A 180 1.47 -10.17 -10.10
C VAL A 180 0.02 -10.59 -9.75
N ALA A 181 -0.26 -10.89 -8.49
CA ALA A 181 -1.62 -11.16 -8.02
C ALA A 181 -2.55 -9.94 -8.22
N ASN A 182 -2.07 -8.73 -7.96
CA ASN A 182 -2.82 -7.50 -8.21
C ASN A 182 -3.08 -7.26 -9.70
N LEU A 183 -2.12 -7.55 -10.58
CA LEU A 183 -2.36 -7.50 -12.03
C LEU A 183 -3.48 -8.46 -12.45
N ALA A 184 -3.50 -9.68 -11.89
CA ALA A 184 -4.57 -10.65 -12.14
C ALA A 184 -5.93 -10.16 -11.60
N ARG A 185 -5.97 -9.51 -10.43
CA ARG A 185 -7.20 -8.86 -9.89
C ARG A 185 -7.74 -7.77 -10.81
N LEU A 186 -6.89 -7.18 -11.63
CA LEU A 186 -7.25 -6.18 -12.65
C LEU A 186 -7.51 -6.79 -14.04
N HIS A 187 -7.68 -8.12 -14.11
CA HIS A 187 -7.88 -8.89 -15.35
C HIS A 187 -6.75 -8.72 -16.37
N CYS A 188 -5.53 -8.48 -15.89
CA CYS A 188 -4.32 -8.54 -16.70
C CYS A 188 -3.58 -9.83 -16.34
N PHE A 189 -3.44 -10.74 -17.31
CA PHE A 189 -2.84 -12.06 -17.12
C PHE A 189 -1.55 -12.22 -17.94
N PRO A 190 -0.47 -11.48 -17.60
CA PRO A 190 0.81 -11.62 -18.28
C PRO A 190 1.42 -13.00 -17.95
N LYS A 191 1.35 -13.92 -18.93
CA LYS A 191 1.70 -15.34 -18.75
C LYS A 191 3.11 -15.54 -18.21
N GLU A 192 4.07 -14.74 -18.68
CA GLU A 192 5.46 -14.81 -18.29
C GLU A 192 5.66 -14.37 -16.83
N LEU A 193 4.91 -13.38 -16.36
CA LEU A 193 4.98 -12.93 -14.97
C LEU A 193 4.29 -13.92 -14.04
N LEU A 194 3.13 -14.45 -14.45
CA LEU A 194 2.41 -15.49 -13.70
C LEU A 194 3.25 -16.77 -13.58
N GLY A 195 3.85 -17.21 -14.68
CA GLY A 195 4.73 -18.37 -14.71
C GLY A 195 5.91 -18.21 -13.75
N ARG A 196 6.54 -17.03 -13.69
CA ARG A 196 7.64 -16.75 -12.75
C ARG A 196 7.16 -16.66 -11.30
N ALA A 197 6.08 -15.93 -11.02
CA ALA A 197 5.59 -15.71 -9.66
C ALA A 197 5.08 -16.98 -8.97
N PHE A 198 4.57 -17.93 -9.75
CA PHE A 198 4.04 -19.20 -9.26
C PHE A 198 4.91 -20.40 -9.63
N ASP A 199 6.15 -20.17 -10.05
CA ASP A 199 7.13 -21.24 -10.26
C ASP A 199 7.48 -21.88 -8.91
N GLU A 200 7.47 -23.21 -8.86
CA GLU A 200 7.69 -23.97 -7.64
C GLU A 200 9.08 -23.71 -7.04
N GLN A 201 10.11 -23.58 -7.87
CA GLN A 201 11.46 -23.29 -7.40
C GLN A 201 11.56 -21.86 -6.86
N PHE A 202 10.86 -20.92 -7.50
CA PHE A 202 10.76 -19.54 -7.03
C PHE A 202 10.09 -19.47 -5.65
N LEU A 203 8.92 -20.09 -5.50
CA LEU A 203 8.17 -20.11 -4.24
C LEU A 203 8.98 -20.76 -3.11
N ASN A 204 9.64 -21.88 -3.39
CA ASN A 204 10.49 -22.59 -2.42
C ASN A 204 11.70 -21.74 -1.97
N LYS A 205 12.31 -20.98 -2.89
CA LYS A 205 13.45 -20.10 -2.57
C LYS A 205 13.04 -18.85 -1.80
N ALA A 206 11.86 -18.30 -2.11
CA ALA A 206 11.37 -17.08 -1.51
C ALA A 206 10.88 -17.24 -0.06
N ARG A 207 10.84 -18.48 0.48
CA ARG A 207 10.45 -18.79 1.87
C ARG A 207 9.17 -18.06 2.30
N PHE A 208 8.15 -18.10 1.44
CA PHE A 208 6.83 -17.60 1.80
C PHE A 208 6.38 -18.31 3.08
N LYS A 209 6.13 -17.55 4.16
CA LYS A 209 5.37 -18.07 5.30
C LYS A 209 3.93 -18.29 4.81
N ASP A 210 3.59 -19.54 4.55
CA ASP A 210 2.26 -20.12 4.36
C ASP A 210 1.16 -19.18 3.81
N PHE A 211 1.15 -18.99 2.49
CA PHE A 211 -0.04 -18.54 1.77
C PHE A 211 -0.54 -19.67 0.87
N ALA A 212 -1.68 -20.27 1.20
CA ALA A 212 -2.37 -21.20 0.32
C ALA A 212 -3.21 -20.41 -0.68
N VAL A 213 -2.84 -20.47 -1.96
CA VAL A 213 -3.63 -19.93 -3.07
C VAL A 213 -4.25 -21.10 -3.81
N VAL A 214 -5.58 -21.23 -3.76
CA VAL A 214 -6.32 -22.25 -4.50
C VAL A 214 -6.80 -21.65 -5.82
N MET A 215 -6.45 -22.28 -6.94
CA MET A 215 -6.98 -21.94 -8.26
C MET A 215 -8.09 -22.93 -8.62
N ARG A 216 -9.32 -22.44 -8.81
CA ARG A 216 -10.40 -23.25 -9.39
C ARG A 216 -10.17 -23.40 -10.89
N LYS A 217 -10.43 -24.59 -11.43
CA LYS A 217 -10.40 -24.83 -12.87
C LYS A 217 -11.57 -24.06 -13.53
N GLY A 218 -11.30 -22.83 -13.97
CA GLY A 218 -12.26 -21.97 -14.69
C GLY A 218 -12.71 -20.68 -13.97
N GLU A 219 -12.25 -20.39 -12.74
CA GLU A 219 -12.64 -19.19 -11.98
C GLU A 219 -11.47 -18.56 -11.17
N TYR A 220 -11.69 -17.35 -10.63
CA TYR A 220 -10.69 -16.49 -9.98
C TYR A 220 -10.05 -17.10 -8.71
N PRO A 221 -8.79 -16.71 -8.38
CA PRO A 221 -8.10 -17.17 -7.18
C PRO A 221 -8.73 -16.62 -5.90
N VAL A 222 -8.93 -17.50 -4.91
CA VAL A 222 -9.41 -17.16 -3.56
C VAL A 222 -8.32 -17.49 -2.55
N ALA A 223 -7.96 -16.53 -1.70
CA ALA A 223 -7.00 -16.73 -0.61
C ALA A 223 -7.71 -17.37 0.59
N ILE A 224 -7.19 -18.49 1.09
CA ILE A 224 -7.67 -19.12 2.33
C ILE A 224 -6.72 -18.68 3.45
N ASN A 225 -7.21 -17.82 4.34
CA ASN A 225 -6.48 -17.39 5.53
C ASN A 225 -6.67 -18.45 6.63
N THR A 226 -5.95 -19.57 6.55
CA THR A 226 -5.92 -20.55 7.64
C THR A 226 -4.85 -20.15 8.66
N GLN A 227 -5.28 -19.79 9.87
CA GLN A 227 -4.41 -19.81 11.04
C GLN A 227 -4.02 -21.27 11.29
N LEU A 228 -2.88 -21.69 10.71
CA LEU A 228 -2.27 -22.96 11.04
C LEU A 228 -1.71 -22.86 12.46
N ALA A 229 -2.46 -23.41 13.42
CA ALA A 229 -1.93 -23.73 14.73
C ALA A 229 -0.64 -24.52 14.54
N SER A 230 0.42 -24.03 15.17
CA SER A 230 1.77 -24.57 15.19
C SER A 230 1.82 -26.11 15.14
N ALA A 231 2.06 -26.66 13.95
CA ALA A 231 2.47 -28.05 13.80
C ALA A 231 3.99 -28.09 13.86
N SER A 232 4.50 -28.32 15.07
CA SER A 232 5.88 -28.70 15.31
C SER A 232 6.10 -30.14 14.87
N ASP A 233 6.32 -30.35 13.57
CA ASP A 233 7.22 -31.39 13.07
C ASP A 233 7.33 -31.28 11.56
N GLY A 234 8.55 -31.42 11.04
CA GLY A 234 8.90 -31.26 9.62
C GLY A 234 8.38 -32.38 8.72
N GLY A 235 7.08 -32.64 8.72
CA GLY A 235 6.39 -33.55 7.83
C GLY A 235 5.52 -32.81 6.83
N TYR A 236 5.64 -33.15 5.54
CA TYR A 236 4.67 -32.73 4.52
C TYR A 236 3.33 -33.39 4.84
N SER A 237 2.31 -32.60 5.21
CA SER A 237 0.93 -33.08 5.26
C SER A 237 0.28 -32.83 3.90
N TYR A 238 -0.07 -33.90 3.18
CA TYR A 238 -1.07 -33.79 2.10
C TYR A 238 -2.40 -33.42 2.77
N ILE A 239 -2.86 -32.19 2.56
CA ILE A 239 -4.15 -31.72 3.08
C ILE A 239 -5.23 -32.26 2.14
N GLU A 240 -5.60 -33.52 2.31
CA GLU A 240 -6.68 -34.14 1.52
C GLU A 240 -8.09 -33.72 1.99
N ASP A 241 -8.23 -33.02 3.12
CA ASP A 241 -9.56 -32.74 3.71
C ASP A 241 -9.77 -31.28 4.13
N LEU A 242 -9.54 -30.32 3.22
CA LEU A 242 -10.22 -29.03 3.36
C LEU A 242 -11.70 -29.25 3.03
N LYS A 243 -12.57 -29.17 4.04
CA LYS A 243 -14.02 -29.07 3.85
C LYS A 243 -14.30 -27.86 2.98
N VAL A 244 -14.42 -28.10 1.69
CA VAL A 244 -14.79 -27.08 0.71
C VAL A 244 -16.16 -26.54 1.13
N PRO A 245 -16.33 -25.20 1.24
CA PRO A 245 -17.63 -24.59 1.47
C PRO A 245 -18.68 -25.20 0.51
N GLU A 246 -19.89 -25.48 0.99
CA GLU A 246 -20.92 -26.21 0.20
C GLU A 246 -21.24 -25.50 -1.13
N ASP A 247 -21.09 -24.18 -1.18
CA ASP A 247 -21.23 -23.33 -2.36
C ASP A 247 -20.11 -23.49 -3.40
N ALA A 248 -19.08 -24.27 -3.09
CA ALA A 248 -17.98 -24.62 -3.98
C ALA A 248 -18.09 -26.02 -4.59
N LYS A 249 -19.10 -26.81 -4.21
CA LYS A 249 -19.40 -28.11 -4.83
C LYS A 249 -20.31 -27.89 -6.03
N VAL A 250 -19.71 -27.75 -7.22
CA VAL A 250 -20.40 -27.86 -8.52
C VAL A 250 -19.73 -28.94 -9.33
#